data_AF-A0A0J9TFW4-F1
#
_entry.id   AF-A0A0J9TFW4-F1
#
_cell.length_a   1.000
_cell.length_b   1.000
_cell.length_c   1.000
_cell.angle_alpha   90.00
_cell.angle_beta   90.00
_cell.angle_gamma   90.00
#
_symmetry.space_group_name_H-M   'P 1'
#
loop_
_entity.id
_entity.type
_entity.pdbx_description
1 polymer ?
#
loop_
_entity_poly.entity_id
_entity_poly.type
_entity_poly.pdbx_seq_one_letter_code
_entity_poly.pdbx_strand_id
1 'polypeptide(L)'
;MKETNLISDLPSYEFYSKFNNNKSDTVYSIECSNISTDSSEQQELSTICTNLGKNIYYLENEVAQDESLFDKHCYDLNYWLHDQVTRALVKDKDKNNIYSVFEKIQNKWGNIDRQGKPDNKKKTCMPESKLFRTGTFKHFKQLLDYFENYQKIEQEISKSSEQHHKYCSYILQIVSLYFTLKELCSKINIDICNKYVENYNNYNPSKLLAKLSCEEGKTYEVQFDEKFVKEMIYTYQPDFGKIFQNLDLVQKGFDGSGIKALFNKIPYLSDIYNYDIIHKYVVPALYGLGSLLFFFFLYRVK
;
A
#
# COMPACT_ATOMS: atom_id res chain seq x y z
N MET A 1 -5.63 -11.79 -13.25
CA MET A 1 -6.90 -11.23 -13.77
C MET A 1 -6.72 -11.14 -15.27
N LYS A 2 -7.61 -11.71 -16.10
CA LYS A 2 -7.55 -11.47 -17.55
C LYS A 2 -7.92 -9.99 -17.76
N GLU A 3 -6.93 -9.18 -18.07
CA GLU A 3 -7.11 -7.76 -18.37
C GLU A 3 -7.90 -7.64 -19.67
N THR A 4 -9.09 -7.07 -19.58
CA THR A 4 -9.86 -6.63 -20.74
C THR A 4 -9.08 -5.51 -21.43
N ASN A 5 -9.15 -5.42 -22.77
CA ASN A 5 -8.60 -4.36 -23.66
C ASN A 5 -9.00 -2.91 -23.31
N LEU A 6 -9.63 -2.72 -22.16
CA LEU A 6 -10.26 -1.52 -21.67
C LEU A 6 -9.43 -0.82 -20.60
N ILE A 7 -8.76 -1.62 -19.77
CA ILE A 7 -7.83 -1.15 -18.75
C ILE A 7 -6.56 -0.63 -19.42
N SER A 8 -6.25 -1.12 -20.64
CA SER A 8 -5.04 -0.77 -21.37
C SER A 8 -4.92 0.70 -21.77
N ASP A 9 -6.05 1.39 -21.93
CA ASP A 9 -6.10 2.79 -22.35
C ASP A 9 -6.09 3.77 -21.16
N LEU A 10 -6.07 3.26 -19.92
CA LEU A 10 -6.06 4.07 -18.71
C LEU A 10 -4.62 4.49 -18.35
N PRO A 11 -4.41 5.72 -17.84
CA PRO A 11 -3.08 6.26 -17.55
C PRO A 11 -2.19 5.35 -16.70
N SER A 12 -2.77 4.77 -15.63
CA SER A 12 -2.01 3.88 -14.74
C SER A 12 -1.51 2.59 -15.41
N TYR A 13 -2.29 2.02 -16.34
CA TYR A 13 -1.85 0.85 -17.10
C TYR A 13 -0.76 1.24 -18.09
N GLU A 14 -0.97 2.32 -18.84
CA GLU A 14 0.01 2.82 -19.79
C GLU A 14 1.35 3.04 -19.09
N PHE A 15 1.34 3.70 -17.94
CA PHE A 15 2.51 3.92 -17.12
C PHE A 15 3.16 2.60 -16.67
N TYR A 16 2.40 1.72 -16.01
CA TYR A 16 2.91 0.44 -15.50
C TYR A 16 3.50 -0.44 -16.61
N SER A 17 2.92 -0.42 -17.81
CA SER A 17 3.39 -1.19 -18.96
C SER A 17 4.80 -0.81 -19.41
N LYS A 18 5.24 0.43 -19.14
CA LYS A 18 6.58 0.91 -19.48
C LYS A 18 7.67 0.18 -18.71
N PHE A 19 7.39 -0.31 -17.49
CA PHE A 19 8.36 -1.09 -16.71
C PHE A 19 8.74 -2.44 -17.36
N ASN A 20 7.89 -2.98 -18.23
CA ASN A 20 8.19 -4.21 -18.98
C ASN A 20 8.86 -3.93 -20.33
N ASN A 21 8.74 -2.72 -20.85
CA ASN A 21 9.16 -2.33 -22.20
C ASN A 21 10.27 -1.26 -22.19
N ASN A 22 10.87 -1.00 -21.04
CA ASN A 22 11.88 0.04 -20.89
C ASN A 22 13.13 -0.32 -21.70
N LYS A 23 13.34 0.44 -22.79
CA LYS A 23 14.49 0.30 -23.69
C LYS A 23 15.65 1.23 -23.33
N SER A 24 15.61 1.87 -22.15
CA SER A 24 16.70 2.76 -21.75
C SER A 24 18.02 1.97 -21.71
N ASP A 25 19.02 2.53 -22.39
CA ASP A 25 20.40 2.05 -22.38
C ASP A 25 21.11 2.47 -21.09
N THR A 26 20.54 3.43 -20.34
CA THR A 26 21.09 3.90 -19.06
C THR A 26 20.43 3.16 -17.90
N VAL A 27 21.25 2.67 -16.97
CA VAL A 27 20.82 1.78 -15.90
C VAL A 27 21.58 2.11 -14.62
N TYR A 28 20.86 2.20 -13.48
CA TYR A 28 21.54 2.10 -12.19
C TYR A 28 21.95 0.64 -11.96
N SER A 29 23.21 0.42 -11.60
CA SER A 29 23.68 -0.94 -11.33
C SER A 29 23.05 -1.49 -10.05
N ILE A 30 22.43 -2.67 -10.15
CA ILE A 30 21.91 -3.43 -9.01
C ILE A 30 22.57 -4.79 -9.00
N GLU A 31 23.55 -4.96 -8.12
CA GLU A 31 24.28 -6.22 -8.00
C GLU A 31 23.46 -7.28 -7.25
N CYS A 32 22.85 -8.17 -8.02
CA CYS A 32 22.05 -9.28 -7.52
C CYS A 32 22.75 -10.63 -7.61
N SER A 33 24.07 -10.67 -7.44
CA SER A 33 24.82 -11.93 -7.36
C SER A 33 24.46 -12.71 -6.08
N ASN A 34 24.41 -14.03 -6.18
CA ASN A 34 24.22 -14.97 -5.06
C ASN A 34 22.92 -14.76 -4.25
N ILE A 35 21.83 -14.41 -4.92
CA ILE A 35 20.50 -14.31 -4.29
C ILE A 35 19.87 -15.69 -4.15
N SER A 36 19.96 -16.52 -5.19
CA SER A 36 19.56 -17.93 -5.18
C SER A 36 20.75 -18.85 -5.40
N THR A 37 20.68 -20.05 -4.82
CA THR A 37 21.63 -21.14 -5.07
C THR A 37 21.26 -21.95 -6.31
N ASP A 38 20.03 -21.83 -6.81
CA ASP A 38 19.61 -22.40 -8.07
C ASP A 38 20.08 -21.51 -9.23
N SER A 39 20.78 -22.09 -10.21
CA SER A 39 21.39 -21.33 -11.30
C SER A 39 20.35 -20.72 -12.24
N SER A 40 19.22 -21.40 -12.47
CA SER A 40 18.16 -20.91 -13.37
C SER A 40 17.42 -19.74 -12.73
N GLU A 41 17.04 -19.88 -11.46
CA GLU A 41 16.45 -18.79 -10.69
C GLU A 41 17.41 -17.61 -10.58
N GLN A 42 18.70 -17.85 -10.31
CA GLN A 42 19.69 -16.79 -10.23
C GLN A 42 19.81 -16.01 -11.55
N GLN A 43 19.69 -16.68 -12.70
CA GLN A 43 19.68 -16.01 -14.00
C GLN A 43 18.43 -15.14 -14.20
N GLU A 44 17.25 -15.65 -13.82
CA GLU A 44 16.00 -14.87 -13.85
C GLU A 44 16.08 -13.65 -12.93
N LEU A 45 16.57 -13.82 -11.69
CA LEU A 45 16.72 -12.75 -10.70
C LEU A 45 17.74 -11.68 -11.14
N SER A 46 18.86 -12.07 -11.76
CA SER A 46 19.82 -11.13 -12.35
C SER A 46 19.18 -10.27 -13.45
N THR A 47 18.30 -10.87 -14.26
CA THR A 47 17.55 -10.14 -15.30
C THR A 47 16.57 -9.16 -14.67
N ILE A 48 15.84 -9.58 -13.63
CA ILE A 48 14.93 -8.72 -12.86
C ILE A 48 15.67 -7.52 -12.27
N CYS A 49 16.85 -7.71 -11.68
CA CYS A 49 17.62 -6.61 -11.09
C CYS A 49 18.16 -5.62 -12.13
N THR A 50 18.57 -6.11 -13.30
CA THR A 50 18.98 -5.24 -14.41
C THR A 50 17.80 -4.35 -14.86
N ASN A 51 16.62 -4.95 -15.03
CA ASN A 51 15.41 -4.22 -15.41
C ASN A 51 14.93 -3.27 -14.30
N LEU A 52 15.06 -3.66 -13.03
CA LEU A 52 14.78 -2.79 -11.88
C LEU A 52 15.66 -1.54 -11.94
N GLY A 53 16.97 -1.69 -12.18
CA GLY A 53 17.89 -0.57 -12.33
C GLY A 53 17.49 0.42 -13.43
N LYS A 54 17.04 -0.10 -14.59
CA LYS A 54 16.53 0.72 -15.71
C LYS A 54 15.26 1.47 -15.32
N ASN A 55 14.35 0.78 -14.64
CA ASN A 55 13.07 1.34 -14.23
C ASN A 55 13.22 2.41 -13.15
N ILE A 56 14.15 2.24 -12.21
CA ILE A 56 14.49 3.29 -11.22
C ILE A 56 15.09 4.49 -11.94
N TYR A 57 16.03 4.28 -12.86
CA TYR A 57 16.63 5.38 -13.62
C TYR A 57 15.58 6.17 -14.41
N TYR A 58 14.73 5.47 -15.15
CA TYR A 58 13.61 6.04 -15.90
C TYR A 58 12.68 6.86 -14.99
N LEU A 59 12.23 6.29 -13.86
CA LEU A 59 11.34 6.96 -12.92
C LEU A 59 11.98 8.22 -12.31
N GLU A 60 13.24 8.12 -11.87
CA GLU A 60 13.93 9.22 -11.17
C GLU A 60 14.41 10.33 -12.10
N ASN A 61 14.61 10.06 -13.40
CA ASN A 61 15.25 11.02 -14.31
C ASN A 61 14.39 11.42 -15.51
N GLU A 62 13.59 10.53 -16.08
CA GLU A 62 12.90 10.73 -17.36
C GLU A 62 11.40 11.04 -17.20
N VAL A 63 10.76 10.51 -16.14
CA VAL A 63 9.31 10.63 -15.91
C VAL A 63 8.90 11.93 -15.19
N ALA A 64 9.85 12.69 -14.64
CA ALA A 64 9.60 13.80 -13.71
C ALA A 64 8.91 15.06 -14.31
N GLN A 65 7.75 14.91 -14.95
CA GLN A 65 6.89 16.02 -15.37
C GLN A 65 5.75 16.29 -14.38
N ASP A 66 5.33 15.30 -13.59
CA ASP A 66 4.35 15.49 -12.51
C ASP A 66 4.87 14.91 -11.19
N GLU A 67 5.40 15.79 -10.33
CA GLU A 67 5.91 15.41 -9.01
C GLU A 67 4.83 14.84 -8.08
N SER A 68 3.54 15.08 -8.37
CA SER A 68 2.42 14.62 -7.54
C SER A 68 2.17 13.11 -7.66
N LEU A 69 2.51 12.51 -8.80
CA LEU A 69 2.36 11.07 -9.04
C LEU A 69 3.64 10.29 -8.74
N PHE A 70 4.76 10.96 -8.46
CA PHE A 70 6.05 10.28 -8.25
C PHE A 70 5.98 9.18 -7.19
N ASP A 71 5.36 9.46 -6.03
CA ASP A 71 5.29 8.50 -4.94
C ASP A 71 4.41 7.30 -5.32
N LYS A 72 3.33 7.54 -6.08
CA LYS A 72 2.48 6.48 -6.65
C LYS A 72 3.23 5.65 -7.69
N HIS A 73 3.98 6.26 -8.59
CA HIS A 73 4.77 5.54 -9.60
C HIS A 73 5.92 4.76 -8.96
N CYS A 74 6.49 5.27 -7.86
CA CYS A 74 7.44 4.52 -7.04
C CYS A 74 6.78 3.30 -6.37
N TYR A 75 5.53 3.44 -5.93
CA TYR A 75 4.74 2.31 -5.46
C TYR A 75 4.52 1.26 -6.56
N ASP A 76 4.18 1.69 -7.77
CA ASP A 76 4.03 0.79 -8.92
C ASP A 76 5.32 0.02 -9.24
N LEU A 77 6.47 0.66 -9.09
CA LEU A 77 7.77 0.01 -9.29
C LEU A 77 8.05 -1.05 -8.23
N ASN A 78 7.72 -0.78 -6.97
CA ASN A 78 7.79 -1.78 -5.90
C ASN A 78 6.83 -2.96 -6.17
N TYR A 79 5.62 -2.67 -6.66
CA TYR A 79 4.64 -3.68 -7.07
C TYR A 79 5.16 -4.54 -8.23
N TRP A 80 5.74 -3.90 -9.24
CA TRP A 80 6.35 -4.57 -10.39
C TRP A 80 7.44 -5.52 -9.92
N LEU A 81 8.35 -5.08 -9.03
CA LEU A 81 9.39 -5.95 -8.50
C LEU A 81 8.79 -7.17 -7.78
N HIS A 82 7.80 -6.96 -6.93
CA HIS A 82 7.11 -8.06 -6.24
C HIS A 82 6.49 -9.05 -7.24
N ASP A 83 5.79 -8.57 -8.28
CA ASP A 83 5.17 -9.42 -9.31
C ASP A 83 6.21 -10.23 -10.10
N GLN A 84 7.31 -9.60 -10.53
CA GLN A 84 8.38 -10.26 -11.28
C GLN A 84 9.06 -11.36 -10.45
N VAL A 85 9.45 -11.05 -9.21
CA VAL A 85 10.08 -12.02 -8.30
C VAL A 85 9.12 -13.17 -7.98
N THR A 86 7.84 -12.86 -7.74
CA THR A 86 6.83 -13.89 -7.49
C THR A 86 6.70 -14.83 -8.70
N ARG A 87 6.61 -14.30 -9.92
CA ARG A 87 6.49 -15.13 -11.14
C ARG A 87 7.71 -15.99 -11.41
N ALA A 88 8.90 -15.48 -11.10
CA ALA A 88 10.14 -16.22 -11.25
C ALA A 88 10.22 -17.43 -10.29
N LEU A 89 9.73 -17.27 -9.06
CA LEU A 89 9.95 -18.25 -7.98
C LEU A 89 8.75 -19.18 -7.68
N VAL A 90 7.51 -18.80 -8.05
CA VAL A 90 6.29 -19.58 -7.74
C VAL A 90 6.24 -20.94 -8.46
N LYS A 91 7.13 -21.20 -9.43
CA LYS A 91 7.20 -22.50 -10.09
C LYS A 91 7.48 -23.65 -9.11
N ASP A 92 8.21 -23.42 -8.00
CA ASP A 92 8.74 -24.52 -7.18
C ASP A 92 8.77 -24.31 -5.64
N LYS A 93 8.24 -23.21 -5.07
CA LYS A 93 8.57 -22.80 -3.67
C LYS A 93 7.42 -22.32 -2.79
N ASP A 94 7.60 -22.55 -1.48
CA ASP A 94 6.80 -21.98 -0.39
C ASP A 94 6.90 -20.43 -0.35
N LYS A 95 5.79 -19.77 0.00
CA LYS A 95 5.67 -18.30 0.11
C LYS A 95 6.76 -17.64 0.97
N ASN A 96 7.24 -18.33 2.02
CA ASN A 96 8.26 -17.80 2.93
C ASN A 96 9.62 -17.59 2.24
N ASN A 97 9.93 -18.35 1.19
CA ASN A 97 11.18 -18.21 0.46
C ASN A 97 11.16 -16.99 -0.50
N ILE A 98 9.98 -16.60 -0.99
CA ILE A 98 9.81 -15.47 -1.92
C ILE A 98 10.13 -14.14 -1.21
N TYR A 99 9.64 -13.97 0.03
CA TYR A 99 9.89 -12.73 0.79
C TYR A 99 11.37 -12.53 1.11
N SER A 100 12.10 -13.59 1.42
CA SER A 100 13.54 -13.48 1.72
C SER A 100 14.33 -13.05 0.48
N VAL A 101 13.97 -13.56 -0.70
CA VAL A 101 14.57 -13.14 -1.98
C VAL A 101 14.23 -11.69 -2.29
N PHE A 102 12.96 -11.30 -2.14
CA PHE A 102 12.52 -9.93 -2.34
C PHE A 102 13.26 -8.94 -1.44
N GLU A 103 13.43 -9.26 -0.15
CA GLU A 103 14.17 -8.43 0.81
C GLU A 103 15.64 -8.27 0.43
N LYS A 104 16.32 -9.33 -0.05
CA LYS A 104 17.69 -9.23 -0.54
C LYS A 104 17.81 -8.23 -1.70
N ILE A 105 16.90 -8.30 -2.67
CA ILE A 105 16.89 -7.37 -3.81
C ILE A 105 16.60 -5.94 -3.34
N GLN A 106 15.61 -5.76 -2.45
CA GLN A 106 15.30 -4.44 -1.88
C GLN A 106 16.50 -3.85 -1.13
N ASN A 107 17.26 -4.65 -0.41
CA ASN A 107 18.46 -4.19 0.28
C ASN A 107 19.52 -3.70 -0.72
N LYS A 108 19.70 -4.40 -1.84
CA LYS A 108 20.57 -3.94 -2.94
C LYS A 108 20.06 -2.64 -3.56
N TRP A 109 18.76 -2.55 -3.87
CA TRP A 109 18.13 -1.32 -4.36
C TRP A 109 18.33 -0.13 -3.41
N GLY A 110 18.13 -0.31 -2.11
CA GLY A 110 18.33 0.75 -1.11
C GLY A 110 19.74 1.36 -1.14
N ASN A 111 20.74 0.58 -1.55
CA ASN A 111 22.16 0.93 -1.53
C ASN A 111 22.76 1.21 -2.92
N ILE A 112 21.95 1.39 -3.96
CA ILE A 112 22.48 1.67 -5.31
C ILE A 112 23.21 3.01 -5.35
N ASP A 113 24.27 3.05 -6.15
CA ASP A 113 24.94 4.28 -6.49
C ASP A 113 24.10 5.08 -7.50
N ARG A 114 23.79 6.32 -7.15
CA ARG A 114 22.98 7.24 -7.96
C ARG A 114 23.82 8.39 -8.55
N GLN A 115 25.13 8.19 -8.63
CA GLN A 115 26.02 9.10 -9.35
C GLN A 115 25.51 9.34 -10.79
N GLY A 116 25.51 10.61 -11.22
CA GLY A 116 24.98 11.03 -12.52
C GLY A 116 23.56 11.61 -12.50
N LYS A 117 22.90 11.76 -11.33
CA LYS A 117 21.66 12.55 -11.22
C LYS A 117 21.90 13.98 -11.75
N PRO A 118 21.13 14.45 -12.76
CA PRO A 118 21.33 15.78 -13.35
C PRO A 118 21.11 16.93 -12.36
N ASP A 119 20.50 16.69 -11.20
CA ASP A 119 20.36 17.67 -10.13
C ASP A 119 20.06 16.96 -8.80
N ASN A 120 20.60 17.53 -7.73
CA ASN A 120 20.39 17.17 -6.32
C ASN A 120 18.95 17.46 -5.80
N LYS A 121 17.99 17.76 -6.67
CA LYS A 121 16.60 18.13 -6.31
C LYS A 121 15.53 17.10 -6.70
N LYS A 122 15.84 16.07 -7.49
CA LYS A 122 14.83 15.08 -7.92
C LYS A 122 14.52 14.08 -6.80
N LYS A 123 13.22 13.79 -6.58
CA LYS A 123 12.78 12.73 -5.65
C LYS A 123 13.46 11.40 -5.99
N THR A 124 13.64 10.57 -4.97
CA THR A 124 14.28 9.25 -5.09
C THR A 124 13.25 8.19 -4.77
N CYS A 125 13.21 7.13 -5.57
CA CYS A 125 12.32 6.00 -5.32
C CYS A 125 13.05 4.94 -4.49
N MET A 126 12.48 4.64 -3.32
CA MET A 126 13.05 3.73 -2.34
C MET A 126 12.26 2.42 -2.26
N PRO A 127 12.91 1.30 -1.91
CA PRO A 127 12.23 0.03 -1.70
C PRO A 127 11.28 0.08 -0.50
N GLU A 128 10.14 -0.57 -0.63
CA GLU A 128 9.08 -0.64 0.37
C GLU A 128 8.89 -2.07 0.89
N SER A 129 9.43 -2.38 2.07
CA SER A 129 9.35 -3.74 2.61
C SER A 129 8.08 -4.01 3.41
N LYS A 130 7.63 -3.05 4.24
CA LYS A 130 6.48 -3.23 5.16
C LYS A 130 5.19 -3.58 4.43
N LEU A 131 4.86 -2.81 3.39
CA LEU A 131 3.64 -2.94 2.60
C LEU A 131 3.59 -4.27 1.83
N PHE A 132 4.71 -4.63 1.22
CA PHE A 132 4.84 -5.77 0.31
C PHE A 132 5.12 -7.11 1.02
N ARG A 133 5.27 -7.11 2.35
CA ARG A 133 5.28 -8.32 3.20
C ARG A 133 3.88 -8.89 3.49
N THR A 134 2.83 -8.11 3.22
CA THR A 134 1.44 -8.47 3.54
C THR A 134 0.61 -8.55 2.26
N GLY A 135 -0.66 -8.95 2.29
CA GLY A 135 -1.51 -8.92 1.08
C GLY A 135 -1.97 -7.51 0.68
N THR A 136 -1.79 -6.52 1.57
CA THR A 136 -2.37 -5.18 1.48
C THR A 136 -1.97 -4.43 0.22
N PHE A 137 -0.78 -4.72 -0.32
CA PHE A 137 -0.27 -4.03 -1.51
C PHE A 137 -1.15 -4.21 -2.75
N LYS A 138 -1.96 -5.28 -2.84
CA LYS A 138 -2.88 -5.48 -3.96
C LYS A 138 -4.06 -4.50 -3.91
N HIS A 139 -4.65 -4.32 -2.73
CA HIS A 139 -5.74 -3.37 -2.52
C HIS A 139 -5.28 -1.93 -2.76
N PHE A 140 -4.08 -1.56 -2.27
CA PHE A 140 -3.50 -0.24 -2.57
C PHE A 140 -3.18 -0.06 -4.04
N LYS A 141 -2.67 -1.08 -4.74
CA LYS A 141 -2.44 -0.98 -6.19
C LYS A 141 -3.73 -0.61 -6.93
N GLN A 142 -4.84 -1.27 -6.63
CA GLN A 142 -6.15 -0.99 -7.24
C GLN A 142 -6.63 0.44 -6.93
N LEU A 143 -6.51 0.89 -5.68
CA LEU A 143 -6.90 2.23 -5.26
C LEU A 143 -6.05 3.33 -5.90
N LEU A 144 -4.72 3.15 -5.91
CA LEU A 144 -3.80 4.12 -6.47
C LEU A 144 -3.94 4.23 -7.99
N ASP A 145 -4.15 3.11 -8.68
CA ASP A 145 -4.47 3.12 -10.11
C ASP A 145 -5.77 3.86 -10.38
N TYR A 146 -6.79 3.65 -9.56
CA TYR A 146 -8.03 4.38 -9.65
C TYR A 146 -7.86 5.89 -9.48
N PHE A 147 -7.07 6.34 -8.50
CA PHE A 147 -6.83 7.77 -8.28
C PHE A 147 -6.16 8.43 -9.48
N GLU A 148 -5.17 7.77 -10.09
CA GLU A 148 -4.52 8.26 -11.32
C GLU A 148 -5.50 8.24 -12.52
N ASN A 149 -6.36 7.21 -12.62
CA ASN A 149 -7.30 7.06 -13.72
C ASN A 149 -8.53 7.97 -13.62
N TYR A 150 -8.82 8.51 -12.43
CA TYR A 150 -10.10 9.14 -12.11
C TYR A 150 -10.51 10.21 -13.12
N GLN A 151 -9.60 11.14 -13.43
CA GLN A 151 -9.90 12.26 -14.33
C GLN A 151 -10.22 11.78 -15.75
N LYS A 152 -9.45 10.80 -16.24
CA LYS A 152 -9.69 10.20 -17.56
C LYS A 152 -11.06 9.54 -17.61
N ILE A 153 -11.39 8.73 -16.60
CA ILE A 153 -12.69 8.04 -16.50
C ILE A 153 -13.82 9.07 -16.45
N GLU A 154 -13.71 10.10 -15.60
CA GLU A 154 -14.72 11.15 -15.47
C GLU A 154 -14.99 11.85 -16.81
N GLN A 155 -13.94 12.15 -17.57
CA GLN A 155 -14.06 12.75 -18.89
C GLN A 155 -14.72 11.80 -19.90
N GLU A 156 -14.36 10.52 -19.90
CA GLU A 156 -14.92 9.54 -20.85
C GLU A 156 -16.40 9.27 -20.61
N ILE A 157 -16.80 9.07 -19.35
CA ILE A 157 -18.22 8.83 -19.02
C ILE A 157 -19.08 10.07 -19.31
N SER A 158 -18.49 11.26 -19.29
CA SER A 158 -19.23 12.49 -19.63
C SER A 158 -19.51 12.62 -21.14
N LYS A 159 -18.85 11.83 -22.00
CA LYS A 159 -18.99 11.92 -23.47
C LYS A 159 -20.10 11.04 -24.03
N SER A 160 -20.38 9.88 -23.44
CA SER A 160 -21.31 8.88 -23.98
C SER A 160 -21.79 7.90 -22.91
N SER A 161 -23.07 7.51 -22.97
CA SER A 161 -23.67 6.48 -22.11
C SER A 161 -23.13 5.07 -22.37
N GLU A 162 -22.57 4.80 -23.55
CA GLU A 162 -21.88 3.55 -23.85
C GLU A 162 -20.63 3.38 -22.98
N GLN A 163 -19.91 4.49 -22.74
CA GLN A 163 -18.74 4.51 -21.85
C GLN A 163 -19.14 4.32 -20.37
N HIS A 164 -20.43 4.38 -20.01
CA HIS A 164 -20.85 4.16 -18.63
C HIS A 164 -20.72 2.69 -18.25
N HIS A 165 -21.39 1.81 -19.00
CA HIS A 165 -21.36 0.36 -18.77
C HIS A 165 -19.95 -0.20 -18.78
N LYS A 166 -19.07 0.38 -19.62
CA LYS A 166 -17.65 0.10 -19.72
C LYS A 166 -16.93 0.14 -18.37
N TYR A 167 -17.18 1.17 -17.55
CA TYR A 167 -16.45 1.38 -16.30
C TYR A 167 -17.15 0.84 -15.05
N CYS A 168 -18.39 0.35 -15.18
CA CYS A 168 -19.20 -0.07 -14.05
C CYS A 168 -18.55 -1.12 -13.15
N SER A 169 -18.10 -2.25 -13.71
CA SER A 169 -17.46 -3.31 -12.92
C SER A 169 -16.21 -2.81 -12.18
N TYR A 170 -15.40 -1.99 -12.86
CA TYR A 170 -14.21 -1.38 -12.28
C TYR A 170 -14.55 -0.43 -11.13
N ILE A 171 -15.46 0.51 -11.33
CA ILE A 171 -15.83 1.50 -10.31
C ILE A 171 -16.55 0.85 -9.13
N LEU A 172 -17.42 -0.14 -9.35
CA LEU A 172 -18.10 -0.87 -8.27
C LEU A 172 -17.11 -1.59 -7.34
N GLN A 173 -16.04 -2.19 -7.88
CA GLN A 173 -14.98 -2.79 -7.07
C GLN A 173 -14.23 -1.74 -6.23
N ILE A 174 -13.94 -0.58 -6.83
CA ILE A 174 -13.24 0.51 -6.15
C ILE A 174 -14.05 1.10 -5.00
N VAL A 175 -15.38 1.15 -5.09
CA VAL A 175 -16.25 1.71 -4.05
C VAL A 175 -16.00 1.04 -2.70
N SER A 176 -15.98 -0.29 -2.66
CA SER A 176 -15.72 -1.04 -1.43
C SER A 176 -14.34 -0.69 -0.85
N LEU A 177 -13.29 -0.72 -1.68
CA LEU A 177 -11.93 -0.42 -1.24
C LEU A 177 -11.77 1.02 -0.74
N TYR A 178 -12.37 1.98 -1.45
CA TYR A 178 -12.26 3.40 -1.13
C TYR A 178 -12.89 3.71 0.22
N PHE A 179 -14.11 3.23 0.44
CA PHE A 179 -14.81 3.49 1.70
C PHE A 179 -14.20 2.71 2.87
N THR A 180 -13.67 1.51 2.63
CA THR A 180 -12.84 0.81 3.63
C THR A 180 -11.60 1.63 4.00
N LEU A 181 -10.83 2.11 3.02
CA LEU A 181 -9.67 2.96 3.27
C LEU A 181 -10.06 4.22 4.05
N LYS A 182 -11.11 4.92 3.60
CA LYS A 182 -11.59 6.15 4.21
C LYS A 182 -11.97 5.95 5.68
N GLU A 183 -12.71 4.89 5.98
CA GLU A 183 -13.11 4.57 7.34
C GLU A 183 -11.86 4.26 8.20
N LEU A 184 -10.97 3.38 7.72
CA LEU A 184 -9.72 3.04 8.42
C LEU A 184 -8.87 4.28 8.70
N CYS A 185 -8.67 5.14 7.71
CA CYS A 185 -7.90 6.38 7.84
C CYS A 185 -8.55 7.41 8.77
N SER A 186 -9.86 7.35 8.97
CA SER A 186 -10.55 8.21 9.95
C SER A 186 -10.42 7.72 11.39
N LYS A 187 -10.14 6.42 11.58
CA LYS A 187 -10.08 5.78 12.90
C LYS A 187 -8.65 5.50 13.37
N ILE A 188 -7.74 5.31 12.43
CA ILE A 188 -6.36 4.90 12.70
C ILE A 188 -5.43 5.94 12.06
N ASN A 189 -4.56 6.52 12.87
CA ASN A 189 -3.49 7.37 12.37
C ASN A 189 -2.36 6.50 11.78
N ILE A 190 -2.44 6.23 10.48
CA ILE A 190 -1.42 5.48 9.73
C ILE A 190 -0.87 6.34 8.60
N ASP A 191 0.44 6.29 8.43
CA ASP A 191 1.20 7.06 7.42
C ASP A 191 0.69 6.84 5.99
N ILE A 192 0.25 5.62 5.68
CA ILE A 192 -0.17 5.26 4.33
C ILE A 192 -1.37 6.04 3.80
N CYS A 193 -2.21 6.59 4.68
CA CYS A 193 -3.42 7.31 4.28
C CYS A 193 -3.15 8.50 3.35
N ASN A 194 -2.02 9.18 3.53
CA ASN A 194 -1.66 10.36 2.74
C ASN A 194 -0.29 10.19 2.04
N LYS A 195 0.29 8.98 2.07
CA LYS A 195 1.65 8.74 1.58
C LYS A 195 1.80 8.88 0.07
N TYR A 196 0.85 8.35 -0.70
CA TYR A 196 0.93 8.29 -2.16
C TYR A 196 -0.01 9.26 -2.86
N VAL A 197 -1.05 9.70 -2.17
CA VAL A 197 -2.03 10.67 -2.65
C VAL A 197 -2.38 11.57 -1.49
N GLU A 198 -2.04 12.85 -1.61
CA GLU A 198 -2.15 13.83 -0.53
C GLU A 198 -3.60 14.05 -0.07
N ASN A 199 -4.56 14.06 -1.00
CA ASN A 199 -5.97 14.22 -0.69
C ASN A 199 -6.83 13.27 -1.52
N TYR A 200 -6.88 12.00 -1.10
CA TYR A 200 -7.66 10.99 -1.81
C TYR A 200 -9.19 11.28 -1.80
N ASN A 201 -9.68 12.18 -0.93
CA ASN A 201 -11.11 12.55 -0.89
C ASN A 201 -11.60 13.22 -2.19
N ASN A 202 -10.68 13.80 -2.95
CA ASN A 202 -11.00 14.40 -4.25
C ASN A 202 -11.55 13.37 -5.24
N TYR A 203 -11.14 12.11 -5.08
CA TYR A 203 -11.42 10.98 -5.96
C TYR A 203 -12.54 10.09 -5.42
N ASN A 204 -13.53 10.64 -4.71
CA ASN A 204 -14.64 9.85 -4.17
C ASN A 204 -15.46 9.18 -5.31
N PRO A 205 -15.54 7.83 -5.36
CA PRO A 205 -16.22 7.11 -6.43
C PRO A 205 -17.73 7.34 -6.50
N SER A 206 -18.37 7.82 -5.43
CA SER A 206 -19.79 8.21 -5.47
C SER A 206 -20.10 9.25 -6.54
N LYS A 207 -19.13 10.13 -6.86
CA LYS A 207 -19.27 11.14 -7.92
C LYS A 207 -19.37 10.49 -9.31
N LEU A 208 -18.63 9.41 -9.53
CA LEU A 208 -18.67 8.66 -10.79
C LEU A 208 -19.91 7.75 -10.83
N LEU A 209 -20.23 7.06 -9.73
CA LEU A 209 -21.42 6.20 -9.65
C LEU A 209 -22.71 6.93 -10.00
N ALA A 210 -22.89 8.16 -9.49
CA ALA A 210 -24.07 8.97 -9.79
C ALA A 210 -24.22 9.28 -11.30
N LYS A 211 -23.11 9.27 -12.05
CA LYS A 211 -23.10 9.51 -13.50
C LYS A 211 -23.23 8.22 -14.32
N LEU A 212 -22.79 7.09 -13.78
CA LEU A 212 -22.68 5.83 -14.52
C LEU A 212 -23.99 5.06 -14.66
N SER A 213 -24.96 5.26 -13.77
CA SER A 213 -26.25 4.52 -13.79
C SER A 213 -26.08 3.00 -13.99
N CYS A 214 -25.06 2.40 -13.37
CA CYS A 214 -24.62 1.02 -13.63
C CYS A 214 -25.70 -0.04 -13.42
N GLU A 215 -26.70 0.26 -12.60
CA GLU A 215 -27.94 -0.48 -12.44
C GLU A 215 -29.06 0.55 -12.21
N GLU A 216 -30.02 0.65 -13.13
CA GLU A 216 -31.15 1.56 -12.96
C GLU A 216 -31.94 1.24 -11.68
N GLY A 217 -32.20 2.25 -10.85
CA GLY A 217 -33.10 2.14 -9.70
C GLY A 217 -32.54 1.45 -8.44
N LYS A 218 -31.23 1.19 -8.36
CA LYS A 218 -30.63 0.57 -7.17
C LYS A 218 -29.83 1.55 -6.32
N THR A 219 -30.03 1.49 -5.01
CA THR A 219 -29.13 2.07 -4.01
C THR A 219 -27.95 1.12 -3.78
N TYR A 220 -26.72 1.60 -3.99
CA TYR A 220 -25.52 0.83 -3.69
C TYR A 220 -25.24 0.86 -2.19
N GLU A 221 -25.54 -0.23 -1.50
CA GLU A 221 -25.03 -0.43 -0.14
C GLU A 221 -23.52 -0.68 -0.21
N VAL A 222 -22.75 0.18 0.45
CA VAL A 222 -21.31 0.02 0.53
C VAL A 222 -20.98 -1.07 1.53
N GLN A 223 -20.53 -2.22 1.02
CA GLN A 223 -19.93 -3.26 1.85
C GLN A 223 -18.43 -3.00 2.00
N PHE A 224 -17.92 -3.10 3.22
CA PHE A 224 -16.49 -3.00 3.48
C PHE A 224 -15.76 -4.27 3.05
N ASP A 225 -14.62 -4.11 2.38
CA ASP A 225 -13.73 -5.22 2.06
C ASP A 225 -13.06 -5.77 3.34
N GLU A 226 -13.58 -6.88 3.83
CA GLU A 226 -13.13 -7.51 5.09
C GLU A 226 -11.68 -7.95 5.02
N LYS A 227 -11.26 -8.44 3.85
CA LYS A 227 -9.90 -8.90 3.62
C LYS A 227 -8.94 -7.72 3.70
N PHE A 228 -9.30 -6.59 3.10
CA PHE A 228 -8.50 -5.37 3.17
C PHE A 228 -8.41 -4.84 4.60
N VAL A 229 -9.51 -4.82 5.37
CA VAL A 229 -9.49 -4.47 6.80
C VAL A 229 -8.50 -5.35 7.56
N LYS A 230 -8.61 -6.66 7.40
CA LYS A 230 -7.74 -7.65 8.05
C LYS A 230 -6.27 -7.42 7.71
N GLU A 231 -5.96 -7.25 6.43
CA GLU A 231 -4.60 -7.01 5.94
C GLU A 231 -4.01 -5.68 6.45
N MET A 232 -4.81 -4.61 6.47
CA MET A 232 -4.44 -3.31 7.03
C MET A 232 -4.09 -3.41 8.52
N ILE A 233 -4.93 -4.08 9.30
CA ILE A 233 -4.70 -4.29 10.73
C ILE A 233 -3.40 -5.07 10.95
N TYR A 234 -3.16 -6.18 10.23
CA TYR A 234 -1.91 -6.91 10.38
C TYR A 234 -0.68 -6.09 10.04
N THR A 235 -0.77 -5.25 9.00
CA THR A 235 0.37 -4.48 8.49
C THR A 235 0.74 -3.32 9.40
N TYR A 236 -0.27 -2.59 9.89
CA TYR A 236 -0.07 -1.32 10.59
C TYR A 236 -0.34 -1.39 12.09
N GLN A 237 -1.09 -2.39 12.55
CA GLN A 237 -1.38 -2.64 13.97
C GLN A 237 -1.14 -4.12 14.32
N PRO A 238 0.11 -4.61 14.24
CA PRO A 238 0.42 -6.03 14.35
C PRO A 238 0.02 -6.63 15.70
N ASP A 239 0.07 -5.86 16.79
CA ASP A 239 -0.39 -6.32 18.11
C ASP A 239 -1.90 -6.54 18.15
N PHE A 240 -2.65 -5.72 17.41
CA PHE A 240 -4.08 -5.89 17.23
C PHE A 240 -4.38 -7.07 16.29
N GLY A 241 -3.59 -7.24 15.23
CA GLY A 241 -3.64 -8.43 14.35
C GLY A 241 -3.49 -9.75 15.10
N LYS A 242 -2.59 -9.83 16.09
CA LYS A 242 -2.41 -11.03 16.94
C LYS A 242 -3.67 -11.34 17.76
N ILE A 243 -4.36 -10.31 18.27
CA ILE A 243 -5.63 -10.47 18.98
C ILE A 243 -6.69 -11.10 18.06
N PHE A 244 -6.78 -10.66 16.80
CA PHE A 244 -7.68 -11.26 15.80
C PHE A 244 -7.34 -12.69 15.40
N GLN A 245 -6.08 -13.12 15.49
CA GLN A 245 -5.74 -14.51 15.21
C GLN A 245 -6.17 -15.43 16.35
N ASN A 246 -6.07 -14.95 17.59
CA ASN A 246 -6.40 -15.73 18.79
C ASN A 246 -7.91 -15.74 19.09
N LEU A 247 -8.62 -14.68 18.71
CA LEU A 247 -10.07 -14.66 18.67
C LEU A 247 -10.51 -15.31 17.36
N ASP A 248 -10.89 -16.59 17.40
CA ASP A 248 -11.43 -17.35 16.26
C ASP A 248 -12.80 -16.81 15.81
N LEU A 249 -12.82 -15.56 15.32
CA LEU A 249 -13.99 -14.82 14.85
C LEU A 249 -14.37 -15.19 13.41
N VAL A 250 -13.68 -16.17 12.82
CA VAL A 250 -13.90 -16.63 11.45
C VAL A 250 -15.09 -17.59 11.36
N GLN A 251 -15.52 -18.22 12.48
CA GLN A 251 -16.64 -19.17 12.45
C GLN A 251 -18.05 -18.54 12.45
N LYS A 252 -18.19 -17.24 12.76
CA LYS A 252 -19.47 -16.54 12.62
C LYS A 252 -19.32 -15.52 11.50
N GLY A 253 -19.75 -15.91 10.31
CA GLY A 253 -19.70 -15.10 9.10
C GLY A 253 -20.00 -13.64 9.41
N PHE A 254 -19.04 -12.77 9.10
CA PHE A 254 -19.26 -11.34 9.17
C PHE A 254 -20.25 -11.01 8.04
N ASP A 255 -21.48 -10.68 8.43
CA ASP A 255 -22.21 -9.71 7.65
C ASP A 255 -21.61 -8.31 7.95
N GLY A 256 -21.87 -7.32 7.11
CA GLY A 256 -21.31 -5.97 7.27
C GLY A 256 -21.60 -5.30 8.62
N SER A 257 -22.48 -5.89 9.46
CA SER A 257 -22.75 -5.44 10.82
C SER A 257 -21.58 -5.70 11.78
N GLY A 258 -20.87 -6.82 11.61
CA GLY A 258 -19.72 -7.18 12.44
C GLY A 258 -18.55 -6.22 12.25
N ILE A 259 -18.28 -5.80 11.01
CA ILE A 259 -17.24 -4.82 10.69
C ILE A 259 -17.61 -3.45 11.25
N LYS A 260 -18.87 -3.04 11.15
CA LYS A 260 -19.35 -1.80 11.74
C LYS A 260 -19.22 -1.81 13.27
N ALA A 261 -19.53 -2.92 13.92
CA ALA A 261 -19.32 -3.11 15.35
C ALA A 261 -17.83 -3.09 15.73
N LEU A 262 -16.97 -3.64 14.87
CA LEU A 262 -15.52 -3.58 15.01
C LEU A 262 -15.01 -2.14 14.93
N PHE A 263 -15.38 -1.39 13.91
CA PHE A 263 -15.01 0.01 13.74
C PHE A 263 -15.51 0.88 14.89
N ASN A 264 -16.66 0.58 15.48
CA ASN A 264 -17.11 1.25 16.69
C ASN A 264 -16.23 0.95 17.93
N LYS A 265 -15.58 -0.23 17.95
CA LYS A 265 -14.66 -0.61 19.02
C LYS A 265 -13.22 -0.15 18.78
N ILE A 266 -12.76 0.04 17.54
CA ILE A 266 -11.40 0.50 17.21
C ILE A 266 -11.02 1.81 17.93
N PRO A 267 -11.88 2.85 18.01
CA PRO A 267 -11.61 4.05 18.80
C PRO A 267 -11.31 3.73 20.27
N TYR A 268 -12.18 2.95 20.90
CA TYR A 268 -12.01 2.51 22.28
C TYR A 268 -10.76 1.64 22.50
N LEU A 269 -10.32 0.91 21.47
CA LEU A 269 -9.12 0.08 21.53
C LEU A 269 -7.83 0.89 21.33
N SER A 270 -7.88 2.02 20.64
CA SER A 270 -6.77 2.98 20.61
C SER A 270 -6.51 3.58 21.99
N ASP A 271 -7.57 3.79 22.79
CA ASP A 271 -7.46 4.20 24.20
C ASP A 271 -6.83 3.09 25.07
N ILE A 272 -7.05 1.81 24.75
CA ILE A 272 -6.39 0.67 25.42
C ILE A 272 -4.89 0.63 25.11
N TYR A 273 -4.47 0.98 23.89
CA TYR A 273 -3.05 1.10 23.56
C TYR A 273 -2.38 2.27 24.30
N ASN A 274 -3.08 3.40 24.41
CA ASN A 274 -2.64 4.52 25.25
C ASN A 274 -2.57 4.11 26.72
N TYR A 275 -3.52 3.31 27.22
CA TYR A 275 -3.49 2.79 28.59
C TYR A 275 -2.22 1.97 28.86
N ASP A 276 -1.81 1.09 27.94
CA ASP A 276 -0.62 0.24 28.13
C ASP A 276 0.69 1.06 28.06
N ILE A 277 0.77 2.08 27.21
CA ILE A 277 1.90 3.04 27.17
C ILE A 277 1.92 3.92 28.44
N ILE A 278 0.76 4.41 28.88
CA ILE A 278 0.62 5.18 30.13
C ILE A 278 1.07 4.32 31.32
N HIS A 279 0.65 3.06 31.38
CA HIS A 279 1.04 2.17 32.48
C HIS A 279 2.51 1.76 32.44
N LYS A 280 3.09 1.57 31.25
CA LYS A 280 4.48 1.12 31.10
C LYS A 280 5.50 2.24 31.29
N TYR A 281 5.16 3.48 30.91
CA TYR A 281 6.13 4.58 30.90
C TYR A 281 5.75 5.76 31.80
N VAL A 282 4.46 6.07 31.96
CA VAL A 282 4.01 7.24 32.74
C VAL A 282 3.84 6.88 34.22
N VAL A 283 3.25 5.72 34.52
CA VAL A 283 3.03 5.28 35.91
C VAL A 283 4.34 5.08 36.69
N PRO A 284 5.41 4.45 36.16
CA PRO A 284 6.70 4.34 36.87
C PRO A 284 7.38 5.69 37.09
N ALA A 285 7.25 6.64 36.14
CA ALA A 285 7.79 7.98 36.28
C ALA A 285 7.08 8.79 37.39
N LEU A 286 5.76 8.59 37.56
CA LEU A 286 4.99 9.19 38.65
C LEU A 286 5.37 8.61 40.02
N TYR A 287 5.65 7.29 40.10
CA TYR A 287 6.18 6.69 41.33
C TYR A 287 7.60 7.19 41.68
N GLY A 288 8.44 7.46 40.68
CA GLY A 288 9.76 8.08 40.86
C GLY A 288 9.70 9.53 41.36
N LEU A 289 8.75 10.32 40.86
CA LEU A 289 8.53 11.69 41.33
C LEU A 289 7.89 11.72 42.73
N GLY A 290 6.96 10.80 43.01
CA GLY A 290 6.33 10.68 44.33
C GLY A 290 7.33 10.27 45.42
N SER A 291 8.29 9.40 45.10
CA SER A 291 9.35 9.01 46.04
C SER A 291 10.33 10.16 46.31
N LEU A 292 10.68 10.96 45.31
CA LEU A 292 11.49 12.18 45.50
C LEU A 292 10.81 13.23 46.40
N LEU A 293 9.50 13.42 46.27
CA LEU A 293 8.75 14.31 47.16
C LEU A 293 8.71 13.77 48.60
N PHE A 294 8.57 12.45 48.78
CA PHE A 294 8.62 11.81 50.10
C PHE A 294 9.99 11.99 50.78
N PHE A 295 11.08 11.87 50.02
CA PHE A 295 12.43 12.18 50.51
C PHE A 295 12.60 13.67 50.88
N PHE A 296 12.00 14.58 50.12
CA PHE A 296 12.05 16.02 50.41
C PHE A 296 11.33 16.38 51.72
N PHE A 297 10.21 15.71 52.02
CA PHE A 297 9.50 15.89 53.29
C PHE A 297 10.26 15.31 54.48
N LEU A 298 10.89 14.14 54.32
CA LEU A 298 11.72 13.53 55.38
C LEU A 298 12.99 14.34 55.68
N TYR A 299 13.56 15.02 54.68
CA TYR A 299 14.77 15.83 54.85
C TYR A 299 14.52 17.23 55.44
N ARG A 300 13.26 17.72 55.43
CA ARG A 300 12.88 18.99 56.08
C ARG A 300 12.48 18.86 57.55
N VAL A 301 12.45 17.64 58.08
CA VAL A 301 12.26 17.37 59.52
C VAL A 301 13.64 17.16 60.16
N LYS A 302 14.44 18.23 60.21
CA LYS A 302 15.59 18.39 61.10
C LYS A 302 15.98 19.85 61.20
#